data_AF-A0A6N7CXY0-F1
#
_entry.id   AF-A0A6N7CXY0-F1
#
_cell.length_a   1.000
_cell.length_b   1.000
_cell.length_c   1.000
_cell.angle_alpha   90.00
_cell.angle_beta   90.00
_cell.angle_gamma   90.00
#
_symmetry.space_group_name_H-M   'P 1'
#
loop_
_entity.id
_entity.type
_entity.pdbx_description
1 polymer ?
#
loop_
_entity_poly.entity_id
_entity_poly.type
_entity_poly.pdbx_seq_one_letter_code
_entity_poly.pdbx_strand_id
1 'polypeptide(L)'
;MFGEREVGLAAMARLALAAQAGPLSPALRAILVAVRSPNRGALEAMVAEATVDCYNDSECVTGFYTMLDEHLDVPFHTRVLGAQVTVSGIDLTDDHIVVICTRGRSRQRIRILDLPLPAPPPDGAEWIEAYRHWLR
;
A
#
# COMPACT_ATOMS: atom_id res chain seq x y z
N MET A 1 41.93 28.80 -35.31
CA MET A 1 42.67 28.30 -34.13
C MET A 1 41.73 28.46 -32.95
N PHE A 2 41.56 27.40 -32.16
CA PHE A 2 40.79 27.30 -30.91
C PHE A 2 39.25 27.35 -30.98
N GLY A 3 38.64 26.34 -30.36
CA GLY A 3 37.21 26.19 -30.16
C GLY A 3 36.81 24.75 -29.86
N GLU A 4 37.60 24.06 -29.03
CA GLU A 4 37.30 22.71 -28.56
C GLU A 4 36.09 22.71 -27.62
N ARG A 5 35.21 21.72 -27.85
CA ARG A 5 34.68 20.74 -26.89
C ARG A 5 34.16 21.21 -25.51
N GLU A 6 33.13 20.49 -25.07
CA GLU A 6 32.64 20.32 -23.69
C GLU A 6 31.36 21.09 -23.30
N VAL A 7 30.23 20.59 -23.78
CA VAL A 7 28.94 20.70 -23.08
C VAL A 7 28.27 19.33 -23.06
N GLY A 8 28.75 18.44 -22.19
CA GLY A 8 28.19 17.10 -22.10
C GLY A 8 28.82 16.22 -21.03
N LEU A 9 28.81 16.63 -19.75
CA LEU A 9 28.95 15.66 -18.66
C LEU A 9 28.53 16.11 -17.25
N ALA A 10 28.28 17.40 -17.00
CA ALA A 10 28.07 17.88 -15.62
C ALA A 10 26.68 17.58 -15.00
N ALA A 11 25.73 16.99 -15.73
CA ALA A 11 24.35 16.79 -15.24
C ALA A 11 24.06 15.40 -14.63
N MET A 12 25.03 14.47 -14.56
CA MET A 12 24.79 13.09 -14.11
C MET A 12 25.32 12.77 -12.70
N ALA A 13 25.97 13.72 -12.02
CA ALA A 13 26.60 13.49 -10.71
C ALA A 13 25.78 14.05 -9.52
N ARG A 14 24.46 13.81 -9.51
CA ARG A 14 23.61 14.00 -8.30
C ARG A 14 22.91 12.70 -7.85
N LEU A 15 23.39 11.55 -8.33
CA LEU A 15 23.04 10.26 -7.75
C LEU A 15 23.96 10.00 -6.55
N ALA A 16 23.37 9.56 -5.43
CA ALA A 16 24.04 9.02 -4.23
C ALA A 16 24.33 9.95 -3.04
N LEU A 17 23.32 10.64 -2.49
CA LEU A 17 23.37 11.02 -1.06
C LEU A 17 22.13 10.64 -0.21
N ALA A 18 21.04 10.16 -0.80
CA ALA A 18 19.85 9.79 -0.02
C ALA A 18 19.78 8.32 0.44
N ALA A 19 20.76 7.47 0.09
CA ALA A 19 20.63 6.02 0.23
C ALA A 19 21.44 5.38 1.38
N GLN A 20 21.76 6.11 2.45
CA GLN A 20 22.53 5.56 3.59
C GLN A 20 21.77 5.48 4.92
N ALA A 21 20.43 5.48 4.89
CA ALA A 21 19.67 4.99 6.04
C ALA A 21 19.70 3.45 6.00
N GLY A 22 20.51 2.83 6.87
CA GLY A 22 20.42 1.39 7.11
C GLY A 22 18.98 0.99 7.49
N PRO A 23 18.56 -0.26 7.23
CA PRO A 23 17.20 -0.66 7.54
C PRO A 23 16.89 -0.44 9.02
N LEU A 24 15.77 0.22 9.32
CA LEU A 24 15.28 0.41 10.68
C LEU A 24 15.29 -0.94 11.41
N SER A 25 15.71 -0.94 12.68
CA SER A 25 15.73 -2.14 13.50
C SER A 25 14.31 -2.75 13.62
N PRO A 26 14.18 -4.08 13.80
CA PRO A 26 12.87 -4.72 13.93
C PRO A 26 11.99 -4.11 15.03
N ALA A 27 12.61 -3.72 16.15
CA ALA A 27 11.91 -3.06 17.26
C ALA A 27 11.36 -1.68 16.88
N LEU A 28 12.17 -0.84 16.22
CA LEU A 28 11.74 0.48 15.77
C LEU A 28 10.66 0.38 14.69
N ARG A 29 10.74 -0.63 13.82
CA ARG A 29 9.69 -0.95 12.85
C ARG A 29 8.39 -1.36 13.54
N ALA A 30 8.44 -2.26 14.52
CA ALA A 30 7.25 -2.69 15.26
C ALA A 30 6.57 -1.55 16.00
N ILE A 31 7.36 -0.65 16.61
CA ILE A 31 6.84 0.56 17.27
C ILE A 31 6.17 1.48 16.26
N LEU A 32 6.81 1.76 15.11
CA LEU A 32 6.23 2.63 14.08
C LEU A 32 4.95 2.04 13.47
N VAL A 33 4.89 0.72 13.30
CA VAL A 33 3.68 0.00 12.85
C VAL A 33 2.58 0.15 13.89
N ALA A 34 2.86 -0.12 15.17
CA ALA A 34 1.88 0.01 16.25
C ALA A 34 1.35 1.44 16.42
N VAL A 35 2.20 2.45 16.21
CA VAL A 35 1.79 3.87 16.21
C VAL A 35 0.86 4.21 15.04
N ARG A 36 0.99 3.52 13.90
CA ARG A 36 0.12 3.69 12.72
C ARG A 36 -1.14 2.81 12.76
N SER A 37 -1.19 1.77 13.59
CA SER A 37 -2.37 0.92 13.72
C SER A 37 -3.49 1.66 14.49
N PRO A 38 -4.71 1.76 13.93
CA PRO A 38 -5.81 2.41 14.62
C PRO A 38 -6.21 1.63 15.88
N ASN A 39 -6.62 2.34 16.93
CA ASN A 39 -7.24 1.70 18.10
C ASN A 39 -8.67 1.22 17.75
N ARG A 40 -9.29 0.42 18.62
CA ARG A 40 -10.64 -0.13 18.38
C ARG A 40 -11.68 0.94 18.03
N GLY A 41 -11.75 2.05 18.78
CA GLY A 41 -12.74 3.11 18.52
C GLY A 41 -12.51 3.82 17.19
N ALA A 42 -11.25 3.98 16.78
CA ALA A 42 -10.90 4.50 15.46
C ALA A 42 -11.31 3.52 14.35
N LEU A 43 -11.08 2.21 14.54
CA LEU A 43 -11.55 1.19 13.60
C LEU A 43 -13.08 1.21 13.48
N GLU A 44 -13.81 1.31 14.59
CA GLU A 44 -15.28 1.38 14.58
C GLU A 44 -15.79 2.63 13.84
N ALA A 45 -15.12 3.77 13.97
CA ALA A 45 -15.44 4.98 13.22
C ALA A 45 -15.20 4.81 11.71
N MET A 46 -14.07 4.22 11.32
CA MET A 46 -13.76 3.92 9.91
C MET A 46 -14.75 2.92 9.31
N VAL A 47 -15.14 1.90 10.07
CA VAL A 47 -16.18 0.95 9.66
C VAL A 47 -17.50 1.67 9.44
N ALA A 48 -17.93 2.50 10.40
CA ALA A 48 -19.16 3.28 10.27
C ALA A 48 -19.14 4.20 9.04
N GLU A 49 -17.99 4.78 8.72
CA GLU A 49 -17.80 5.60 7.52
C GLU A 49 -17.94 4.78 6.23
N ALA A 50 -17.28 3.61 6.16
CA ALA A 50 -17.35 2.72 5.00
C ALA A 50 -18.73 2.09 4.79
N THR A 51 -19.55 1.93 5.85
CA THR A 51 -20.85 1.26 5.78
C THR A 51 -22.04 2.19 5.94
N VAL A 52 -21.86 3.51 5.84
CA VAL A 52 -22.92 4.51 6.13
C VAL A 52 -24.18 4.32 5.26
N ASP A 53 -23.99 3.95 3.99
CA ASP A 53 -25.07 3.77 3.00
C ASP A 53 -25.26 2.30 2.58
N CYS A 54 -24.82 1.37 3.41
CA CYS A 54 -24.92 -0.06 3.13
C CYS A 54 -26.27 -0.66 3.58
N TYR A 55 -26.99 -1.34 2.69
CA TYR A 55 -28.19 -2.11 2.99
C TYR A 55 -27.95 -3.63 2.99
N ASN A 56 -26.86 -4.11 2.39
CA ASN A 56 -26.47 -5.52 2.37
C ASN A 56 -24.93 -5.69 2.32
N ASP A 57 -24.45 -6.91 2.59
CA ASP A 57 -23.00 -7.18 2.68
C ASP A 57 -22.20 -6.78 1.41
N SER A 58 -22.76 -6.95 0.21
CA SER A 58 -22.10 -6.58 -1.05
C SER A 58 -21.93 -5.05 -1.17
N GLU A 59 -22.93 -4.29 -0.74
CA GLU A 59 -22.85 -2.82 -0.68
C GLU A 59 -21.83 -2.37 0.38
N CYS A 60 -21.77 -3.04 1.53
CA CYS A 60 -20.77 -2.76 2.55
C CYS A 60 -19.35 -3.03 2.01
N VAL A 61 -19.14 -4.15 1.31
CA VAL A 61 -17.85 -4.44 0.67
C VAL A 61 -17.50 -3.38 -0.37
N THR A 62 -18.48 -2.91 -1.14
CA THR A 62 -18.29 -1.82 -2.10
C THR A 62 -17.91 -0.51 -1.41
N GLY A 63 -18.50 -0.21 -0.25
CA GLY A 63 -18.10 0.93 0.57
C GLY A 63 -16.65 0.85 1.07
N PHE A 64 -16.22 -0.32 1.54
CA PHE A 64 -14.80 -0.56 1.86
C PHE A 64 -13.89 -0.45 0.64
N TYR A 65 -14.32 -0.94 -0.52
CA TYR A 65 -13.58 -0.81 -1.77
C TYR A 65 -13.35 0.67 -2.10
N THR A 66 -14.38 1.52 -2.03
CA THR A 66 -14.27 2.95 -2.27
C THR A 66 -13.26 3.60 -1.33
N MET A 67 -13.37 3.34 -0.02
CA MET A 67 -12.44 3.90 0.95
C MET A 67 -10.98 3.48 0.70
N LEU A 68 -10.77 2.23 0.30
CA LEU A 68 -9.46 1.71 -0.06
C LEU A 68 -8.95 2.31 -1.38
N ASP A 69 -9.78 2.46 -2.40
CA ASP A 69 -9.37 3.02 -3.70
C ASP A 69 -8.96 4.49 -3.57
N GLU A 70 -9.63 5.24 -2.69
CA GLU A 70 -9.36 6.65 -2.44
C GLU A 70 -8.11 6.89 -1.57
N HIS A 71 -7.88 6.04 -0.56
CA HIS A 71 -6.88 6.31 0.47
C HIS A 71 -5.63 5.43 0.40
N LEU A 72 -5.71 4.21 -0.15
CA LEU A 72 -4.56 3.32 -0.19
C LEU A 72 -3.54 3.82 -1.21
N ASP A 73 -2.38 4.25 -0.73
CA ASP A 73 -1.33 4.73 -1.59
C ASP A 73 -0.79 3.60 -2.48
N VAL A 74 -0.91 3.78 -3.80
CA VAL A 74 -0.42 2.86 -4.83
C VAL A 74 0.33 3.65 -5.91
N PRO A 75 1.44 3.14 -6.46
CA PRO A 75 1.97 1.79 -6.28
C PRO A 75 2.94 1.63 -5.10
N PHE A 76 2.92 0.47 -4.44
CA PHE A 76 3.91 0.10 -3.42
C PHE A 76 4.47 -1.31 -3.62
N HIS A 77 5.60 -1.60 -2.96
CA HIS A 77 6.28 -2.89 -3.07
C HIS A 77 6.01 -3.75 -1.85
N THR A 78 5.75 -5.04 -2.06
CA THR A 78 5.66 -6.02 -0.98
C THR A 78 6.23 -7.37 -1.42
N ARG A 79 6.30 -8.33 -0.49
CA ARG A 79 6.80 -9.69 -0.73
C ARG A 79 5.69 -10.71 -0.55
N VAL A 80 5.28 -11.35 -1.64
CA VAL A 80 4.29 -12.43 -1.66
C VAL A 80 5.02 -13.74 -1.94
N LEU A 81 4.83 -14.75 -1.08
CA LEU A 81 5.46 -16.08 -1.20
C LEU A 81 6.98 -16.03 -1.48
N GLY A 82 7.67 -15.06 -0.85
CA GLY A 82 9.11 -14.88 -1.02
C GLY A 82 9.54 -14.06 -2.24
N ALA A 83 8.63 -13.71 -3.17
CA ALA A 83 8.93 -12.87 -4.33
C ALA A 83 8.52 -11.41 -4.12
N GLN A 84 9.37 -10.46 -4.53
CA GLN A 84 9.00 -9.04 -4.55
C GLN A 84 8.00 -8.78 -5.69
N VAL A 85 6.91 -8.12 -5.36
CA VAL A 85 5.84 -7.71 -6.27
C VAL A 85 5.51 -6.25 -6.06
N THR A 86 4.99 -5.60 -7.10
CA THR A 86 4.47 -4.24 -7.03
C THR A 86 2.95 -4.29 -7.02
N VAL A 87 2.32 -3.80 -5.95
CA VAL A 87 0.88 -3.56 -5.92
C VAL A 87 0.63 -2.29 -6.73
N SER A 88 -0.10 -2.41 -7.83
CA SER A 88 -0.34 -1.30 -8.76
C SER A 88 -1.74 -0.67 -8.63
N GLY A 89 -2.61 -1.27 -7.83
CA GLY A 89 -3.99 -0.84 -7.63
C GLY A 89 -4.83 -1.93 -7.01
N ILE A 90 -6.12 -1.63 -6.82
CA ILE A 90 -7.12 -2.56 -6.33
C ILE A 90 -8.23 -2.76 -7.37
N ASP A 91 -9.07 -3.76 -7.16
CA ASP A 91 -10.17 -4.15 -8.04
C ASP A 91 -11.23 -4.86 -7.18
N LEU A 92 -12.47 -4.96 -7.68
CA LEU A 92 -13.56 -5.67 -7.02
C LEU A 92 -13.97 -6.85 -7.90
N THR A 93 -14.01 -8.05 -7.34
CA THR A 93 -14.36 -9.28 -8.07
C THR A 93 -15.26 -10.15 -7.20
N ASP A 94 -16.50 -10.41 -7.64
CA ASP A 94 -17.46 -11.27 -6.93
C ASP A 94 -17.58 -10.93 -5.43
N ASP A 95 -17.78 -9.66 -5.09
CA ASP A 95 -17.84 -9.15 -3.71
C ASP A 95 -16.55 -9.39 -2.89
N HIS A 96 -15.41 -9.51 -3.57
CA HIS A 96 -14.10 -9.57 -2.94
C HIS A 96 -13.20 -8.46 -3.44
N ILE A 97 -12.66 -7.69 -2.49
CA ILE A 97 -11.63 -6.70 -2.77
C ILE A 97 -10.32 -7.43 -3.03
N VAL A 98 -9.75 -7.22 -4.21
CA VAL A 98 -8.49 -7.81 -4.63
C VAL A 98 -7.48 -6.73 -4.99
N VAL A 99 -6.22 -6.98 -4.67
CA VAL A 99 -5.12 -6.15 -5.13
C VAL A 99 -4.54 -6.71 -6.41
N ILE A 100 -4.11 -5.80 -7.28
CA ILE A 100 -3.42 -6.13 -8.52
C ILE A 100 -1.93 -6.09 -8.23
N CYS A 101 -1.30 -7.26 -8.18
CA CYS A 101 0.14 -7.40 -8.06
C CYS A 101 0.77 -7.62 -9.43
N THR A 102 1.84 -6.89 -9.71
CA THR A 102 2.64 -7.02 -10.93
C THR A 102 4.06 -7.46 -10.60
N ARG A 103 4.61 -8.35 -11.43
CA ARG A 103 6.00 -8.78 -11.36
C ARG A 103 6.51 -9.03 -12.78
N GLY A 104 7.32 -8.11 -13.30
CA GLY A 104 7.75 -8.16 -14.69
C GLY A 104 6.55 -8.09 -15.64
N ARG A 105 6.32 -9.15 -16.43
CA ARG A 105 5.18 -9.25 -17.36
C ARG A 105 3.96 -9.93 -16.76
N SER A 106 4.07 -10.49 -15.55
CA SER A 106 2.98 -11.21 -14.89
C SER A 106 2.14 -10.25 -14.07
N ARG A 107 0.82 -10.38 -14.19
CA ARG A 107 -0.19 -9.69 -13.36
C ARG A 107 -1.01 -10.75 -12.63
N GLN A 108 -1.12 -10.62 -11.31
CA GLN A 108 -1.87 -11.53 -10.46
C GLN A 108 -2.84 -10.73 -9.58
N ARG A 109 -4.00 -11.31 -9.31
CA ARG A 109 -4.95 -10.80 -8.32
C ARG A 109 -4.80 -11.60 -7.03
N ILE A 110 -4.77 -10.90 -5.91
CA ILE A 110 -4.69 -11.48 -4.57
C ILE A 110 -5.74 -10.78 -3.72
N ARG A 111 -6.48 -11.51 -2.88
CA ARG A 111 -7.44 -10.86 -1.97
C ARG A 111 -6.71 -9.89 -1.05
N ILE A 112 -7.28 -8.72 -0.82
CA ILE A 112 -6.62 -7.68 -0.03
C ILE A 112 -6.31 -8.12 1.41
N LEU A 113 -7.16 -9.00 1.95
CA LEU A 113 -6.99 -9.58 3.28
C LEU A 113 -5.77 -10.51 3.37
N ASP A 114 -5.40 -11.15 2.26
CA ASP A 114 -4.26 -12.06 2.14
C ASP A 114 -2.96 -11.32 1.74
N LEU A 115 -3.01 -9.99 1.56
CA LEU A 115 -1.86 -9.19 1.19
C LEU A 115 -0.92 -8.98 2.38
N PRO A 116 0.33 -9.46 2.33
CA PRO A 116 1.34 -9.05 3.29
C PRO A 116 1.66 -7.57 3.08
N LEU A 117 1.53 -6.76 4.13
CA LEU A 117 1.89 -5.36 4.09
C LEU A 117 3.40 -5.17 4.31
N PRO A 118 4.07 -4.25 3.60
CA PRO A 118 5.45 -3.91 3.87
C PRO A 118 5.59 -3.23 5.24
N ALA A 119 6.83 -3.15 5.74
CA ALA A 119 7.17 -2.38 6.94
C ALA A 119 8.16 -1.27 6.55
N PRO A 120 7.80 0.01 6.67
CA PRO A 120 6.50 0.54 7.13
C PRO A 120 5.34 0.26 6.15
N PRO A 121 4.08 0.23 6.62
CA PRO A 121 2.92 0.09 5.76
C PRO A 121 2.74 1.35 4.90
N PRO A 122 2.16 1.22 3.69
CA PRO A 122 1.77 2.38 2.90
C PRO A 122 0.68 3.19 3.63
N ASP A 123 0.55 4.45 3.27
CA ASP A 123 -0.53 5.28 3.80
C ASP A 123 -1.88 4.73 3.28
N GLY A 124 -2.93 4.80 4.10
CA GLY A 124 -4.23 4.20 3.82
C GLY A 124 -4.33 2.69 4.10
N ALA A 125 -3.25 2.03 4.52
CA ALA A 125 -3.28 0.61 4.91
C ALA A 125 -4.19 0.35 6.14
N GLU A 126 -4.47 1.37 6.95
CA GLU A 126 -5.43 1.33 8.05
C GLU A 126 -6.85 0.91 7.60
N TRP A 127 -7.25 1.23 6.37
CA TRP A 127 -8.53 0.80 5.82
C TRP A 127 -8.59 -0.72 5.60
N ILE A 128 -7.44 -1.38 5.39
CA ILE A 128 -7.35 -2.84 5.34
C ILE A 128 -7.59 -3.43 6.74
N GLU A 129 -7.10 -2.77 7.79
CA GLU A 129 -7.37 -3.16 9.18
C GLU A 129 -8.83 -2.92 9.58
N ALA A 130 -9.44 -1.81 9.14
CA ALA A 130 -10.86 -1.54 9.35
C ALA A 130 -11.73 -2.62 8.66
N TYR A 131 -11.39 -2.99 7.42
CA TYR A 131 -12.09 -4.07 6.71
C TYR A 131 -11.91 -5.42 7.41
N ARG A 132 -10.70 -5.74 7.90
CA ARG A 132 -10.45 -6.91 8.75
C ARG A 132 -11.24 -6.89 10.05
N HIS A 133 -11.49 -5.71 10.61
CA HIS A 133 -12.27 -5.55 11.84
C HIS A 133 -13.74 -5.83 11.61
N TRP A 134 -14.31 -5.32 10.51
CA TRP A 134 -15.72 -5.51 10.16
C TRP A 134 -16.10 -6.97 9.90
N LEU A 135 -15.18 -7.77 9.34
CA LEU A 135 -15.41 -9.19 9.05
C LEU A 135 -15.35 -10.14 10.27
N ARG A 136 -15.00 -9.65 11.46
CA ARG A 136 -14.86 -10.45 12.68
C ARG A 136 -16.12 -10.45 13.51
#